data_AF-A0A929TTB2-F1
#
_entry.id   AF-A0A929TTB2-F1
#
_cell.length_a   1.000
_cell.length_b   1.000
_cell.length_c   1.000
_cell.angle_alpha   90.00
_cell.angle_beta   90.00
_cell.angle_gamma   90.00
#
_symmetry.space_group_name_H-M   'P 1'
#
loop_
_entity.id
_entity.type
_entity.pdbx_description
1 polymer ?
#
loop_
_entity_poly.entity_id
_entity_poly.type
_entity_poly.pdbx_seq_one_letter_code
_entity_poly.pdbx_strand_id
1 'polypeptide(L)'
;LIIAHLLTDEIFAVSIARPGDVNPYYTFGVILTASPAWAFGTFFGAVAGNILPIRLVSAFSVALYGMFIAIIIPAAKSDKVILSLVVVSFLLSYIFSFEFFKISEGIKTILLTVVISALGAIFFPLKNGDSNE
;
A
#
# COMPACT_ATOMS: atom_id res chain seq x y z
N LEU A 1 -15.03 -10.67 -9.37
CA LEU A 1 -15.34 -10.38 -7.94
C LEU A 1 -14.34 -11.05 -6.99
N ILE A 2 -14.09 -12.36 -7.08
CA ILE A 2 -13.22 -13.10 -6.13
C ILE A 2 -11.79 -12.57 -6.09
N ILE A 3 -11.13 -12.39 -7.25
CA ILE A 3 -9.75 -11.85 -7.28
C ILE A 3 -9.72 -10.46 -6.66
N ALA A 4 -10.64 -9.57 -7.02
CA ALA A 4 -10.68 -8.20 -6.52
C ALA A 4 -10.87 -8.13 -5.00
N HIS A 5 -11.55 -9.11 -4.40
CA HIS A 5 -11.74 -9.18 -2.95
C HIS A 5 -10.49 -9.64 -2.20
N LEU A 6 -9.68 -10.50 -2.82
CA LEU A 6 -8.50 -11.13 -2.21
C LEU A 6 -7.17 -10.51 -2.68
N LEU A 7 -7.24 -9.42 -3.45
CA LEU A 7 -6.08 -8.70 -3.95
C LEU A 7 -5.59 -7.70 -2.88
N THR A 8 -4.68 -8.13 -2.03
CA THR A 8 -3.93 -7.24 -1.13
C THR A 8 -2.71 -6.67 -1.84
N ASP A 9 -2.03 -5.70 -1.23
CA ASP A 9 -0.83 -5.07 -1.79
C ASP A 9 0.34 -6.07 -1.91
N GLU A 10 0.44 -7.07 -1.05
CA GLU A 10 1.44 -8.13 -1.17
C GLU A 10 1.13 -9.07 -2.35
N ILE A 11 -0.15 -9.45 -2.51
CA ILE A 11 -0.59 -10.27 -3.65
C ILE A 11 -0.37 -9.50 -4.95
N PHE A 12 -0.72 -8.21 -4.97
CA PHE A 12 -0.48 -7.33 -6.11
C PHE A 12 1.00 -7.24 -6.44
N ALA A 13 1.85 -6.96 -5.45
CA ALA A 13 3.30 -6.85 -5.63
C ALA A 13 3.91 -8.13 -6.22
N VAL A 14 3.52 -9.31 -5.70
CA VAL A 14 3.98 -10.61 -6.23
C VAL A 14 3.45 -10.85 -7.65
N SER A 15 2.18 -10.51 -7.92
CA SER A 15 1.58 -10.68 -9.24
C SER A 15 2.24 -9.82 -10.33
N ILE A 16 2.64 -8.58 -10.01
CA ILE A 16 3.30 -7.69 -10.98
C ILE A 16 4.82 -7.93 -11.10
N ALA A 17 5.44 -8.60 -10.12
CA ALA A 17 6.85 -8.95 -10.19
C ALA A 17 7.16 -10.00 -11.28
N ARG A 18 6.12 -10.71 -11.76
CA ARG A 18 6.24 -11.64 -12.88
C ARG A 18 6.26 -10.85 -14.21
N PRO A 19 7.30 -11.00 -15.05
CA PRO A 19 7.35 -10.34 -16.35
C PRO A 19 6.26 -10.86 -17.28
N GLY A 20 5.72 -9.96 -18.11
CA GLY A 20 4.64 -10.22 -19.06
C GLY A 20 3.26 -9.85 -18.53
N ASP A 21 2.22 -10.25 -19.26
CA ASP A 21 0.84 -9.90 -18.90
C ASP A 21 0.39 -10.56 -17.59
N VAL A 22 -0.50 -9.86 -16.87
CA VAL A 22 -1.11 -10.35 -15.64
C VAL A 22 -1.89 -11.63 -15.93
N ASN A 23 -1.39 -12.76 -15.43
CA ASN A 23 -2.04 -14.05 -15.59
C ASN A 23 -2.99 -14.32 -14.40
N PRO A 24 -4.33 -14.42 -14.62
CA PRO A 24 -5.28 -14.64 -13.54
C PRO A 24 -5.04 -15.95 -12.77
N TYR A 25 -4.61 -17.01 -13.45
CA TYR A 25 -4.32 -18.31 -12.82
C TYR A 25 -3.12 -18.24 -11.88
N TYR A 26 -2.11 -17.45 -12.24
CA TYR A 26 -0.97 -17.19 -11.35
C TYR A 26 -1.44 -16.46 -10.08
N THR A 27 -2.18 -15.37 -10.23
CA THR A 27 -2.72 -14.61 -9.10
C THR A 27 -3.63 -15.48 -8.21
N PHE A 28 -4.45 -16.35 -8.80
CA PHE A 28 -5.23 -17.32 -8.03
C PHE A 28 -4.35 -18.30 -7.24
N GLY A 29 -3.25 -18.79 -7.82
CA GLY A 29 -2.29 -19.65 -7.12
C GLY A 29 -1.64 -18.94 -5.93
N VAL A 30 -1.27 -17.66 -6.09
CA VAL A 30 -0.74 -16.83 -5.01
C VAL A 30 -1.79 -16.66 -3.91
N ILE A 31 -3.03 -16.30 -4.26
CA ILE A 31 -4.15 -16.15 -3.32
C ILE A 31 -4.42 -17.45 -2.55
N LEU A 32 -4.47 -18.59 -3.23
CA LEU A 32 -4.72 -19.90 -2.63
C LEU A 32 -3.64 -20.29 -1.62
N THR A 33 -2.40 -19.87 -1.85
CA THR A 33 -1.28 -20.15 -0.95
C THR A 33 -1.24 -19.14 0.21
N ALA A 34 -1.47 -17.86 -0.08
CA ALA A 34 -1.42 -16.78 0.89
C ALA A 34 -2.59 -16.82 1.89
N SER A 35 -3.79 -17.20 1.45
CA SER A 35 -4.98 -17.20 2.32
C SER A 35 -4.86 -18.12 3.55
N PRO A 36 -4.48 -19.40 3.43
CA PRO A 36 -4.24 -20.25 4.60
C PRO A 36 -3.03 -19.76 5.39
N ALA A 37 -1.95 -19.32 4.73
CA ALA A 37 -0.75 -18.81 5.41
C ALA A 37 -1.08 -17.59 6.28
N TRP A 38 -1.93 -16.69 5.80
CA TRP A 38 -2.43 -15.55 6.55
C TRP A 38 -3.28 -16.00 7.73
N ALA A 39 -4.26 -16.89 7.51
CA ALA A 39 -5.13 -17.38 8.58
C ALA A 39 -4.32 -18.02 9.73
N PHE A 40 -3.36 -18.89 9.39
CA PHE A 40 -2.46 -19.49 10.37
C PHE A 40 -1.53 -18.45 11.01
N GLY A 41 -0.97 -17.53 10.24
CA GLY A 41 -0.13 -16.44 10.73
C GLY A 41 -0.86 -15.58 11.75
N THR A 42 -2.12 -15.22 11.49
CA THR A 42 -2.99 -14.49 12.43
C THR A 42 -3.27 -15.31 13.68
N PHE A 43 -3.59 -16.60 13.54
CA PHE A 43 -3.83 -17.47 14.68
C PHE A 43 -2.61 -17.56 15.60
N PHE A 44 -1.44 -17.89 15.05
CA PHE A 44 -0.21 -17.97 15.82
C PHE A 44 0.23 -16.60 16.35
N GLY A 45 0.04 -15.53 15.57
CA GLY A 45 0.31 -14.16 15.99
C GLY A 45 -0.56 -13.73 17.17
N ALA A 46 -1.84 -14.10 17.19
CA ALA A 46 -2.74 -13.84 18.31
C ALA A 46 -2.32 -14.62 19.56
N VAL A 47 -1.99 -15.90 19.43
CA VAL A 47 -1.49 -16.71 20.55
C VAL A 47 -0.19 -16.12 21.12
N ALA A 48 0.78 -15.83 20.26
CA ALA A 48 2.05 -15.22 20.65
C ALA A 48 1.86 -13.85 21.28
N GLY A 49 0.99 -13.00 20.71
CA GLY A 49 0.70 -11.67 21.22
C GLY A 49 0.15 -11.65 22.65
N ASN A 50 -0.58 -12.69 23.05
CA ASN A 50 -1.06 -12.84 24.43
C ASN A 50 0.02 -13.31 25.42
N ILE A 51 1.11 -13.90 24.93
CA ILE A 51 2.24 -14.39 25.74
C ILE A 51 3.31 -13.31 25.90
N LEU A 52 3.48 -12.47 24.88
CA LEU A 52 4.55 -11.48 24.81
C LEU A 52 4.28 -10.25 25.70
N PRO A 53 5.34 -9.60 26.22
CA PRO A 53 5.19 -8.38 27.00
C PRO A 53 4.67 -7.23 26.15
N ILE A 54 3.88 -6.34 26.75
CA ILE A 54 3.21 -5.22 26.07
C ILE A 54 4.16 -4.37 25.20
N ARG A 55 5.40 -4.16 25.65
CA ARG A 55 6.42 -3.40 24.92
C ARG A 55 6.73 -4.02 23.55
N LEU A 56 6.77 -5.35 23.47
CA LEU A 56 7.09 -6.04 22.22
C LEU A 56 5.89 -6.04 21.28
N VAL A 57 4.68 -6.22 21.81
CA VAL A 57 3.43 -6.11 21.04
C VAL A 57 3.30 -4.71 20.43
N SER A 58 3.53 -3.65 21.21
CA SER A 58 3.53 -2.28 20.70
C SER A 58 4.60 -2.04 19.64
N ALA A 59 5.80 -2.63 19.79
CA ALA A 59 6.85 -2.53 18.79
C ALA A 59 6.44 -3.20 17.46
N PHE A 60 5.76 -4.36 17.51
CA PHE A 60 5.22 -5.00 16.30
C PHE A 60 4.15 -4.15 15.62
N SER A 61 3.29 -3.46 16.37
CA SER A 61 2.32 -2.52 15.79
C SER A 61 3.00 -1.37 15.05
N VAL A 62 4.10 -0.83 15.60
CA VAL A 62 4.91 0.19 14.90
C VAL A 62 5.62 -0.38 13.68
N ALA A 63 6.10 -1.63 13.76
CA ALA A 63 6.78 -2.31 12.66
C ALA A 63 5.89 -2.48 11.41
N LEU A 64 4.57 -2.67 11.59
CA LEU A 64 3.62 -2.72 10.48
C LEU A 64 3.58 -1.41 9.67
N TYR A 65 3.62 -0.25 10.34
CA TYR A 65 3.76 1.03 9.63
C TYR A 65 5.11 1.14 8.91
N GLY A 66 6.16 0.60 9.50
CA GLY A 66 7.49 0.51 8.89
C GLY A 66 7.49 -0.27 7.58
N MET A 67 6.69 -1.33 7.47
CA MET A 67 6.54 -2.12 6.24
C MET A 67 6.02 -1.28 5.07
N PHE A 68 4.96 -0.50 5.28
CA PHE A 68 4.43 0.39 4.24
C PHE A 68 5.42 1.50 3.86
N ILE A 69 6.12 2.07 4.84
CA ILE A 69 7.17 3.06 4.59
C ILE A 69 8.29 2.45 3.74
N ALA A 70 8.66 1.19 3.98
CA ALA A 70 9.68 0.49 3.21
C ALA A 70 9.32 0.29 1.74
N ILE A 71 8.02 0.27 1.39
CA ILE A 71 7.56 0.21 -0.01
C ILE A 71 7.75 1.58 -0.69
N ILE A 72 7.45 2.68 0.00
CA ILE A 72 7.46 4.03 -0.58
C ILE A 72 8.88 4.60 -0.67
N ILE A 73 9.75 4.36 0.33
CA ILE A 73 11.08 4.98 0.40
C ILE A 73 11.95 4.70 -0.84
N PRO A 74 12.09 3.45 -1.33
CA PRO A 74 12.93 3.16 -2.49
C PRO A 74 12.42 3.86 -3.77
N ALA A 75 11.10 3.87 -3.98
CA ALA A 75 10.49 4.55 -5.11
C ALA A 75 10.70 6.07 -5.03
N ALA A 76 10.51 6.66 -3.85
CA ALA A 76 10.73 8.08 -3.62
C ALA A 76 12.22 8.49 -3.72
N LYS A 77 13.15 7.59 -3.44
CA LYS A 77 14.59 7.85 -3.66
C LYS A 77 14.97 7.79 -5.14
N SER A 78 14.31 6.93 -5.91
CA SER A 78 14.61 6.70 -7.32
C SER A 78 14.02 7.78 -8.22
N ASP A 79 12.83 8.30 -7.89
CA ASP A 79 12.11 9.28 -8.70
C ASP A 79 11.75 10.55 -7.91
N LYS A 80 12.27 11.69 -8.38
CA LYS A 80 12.02 13.01 -7.79
C LYS A 80 10.55 13.45 -7.91
N VAL A 81 9.84 12.99 -8.92
CA VAL A 81 8.40 13.25 -9.09
C VAL A 81 7.62 12.53 -7.98
N ILE A 82 7.93 11.24 -7.75
CA ILE A 82 7.31 10.46 -6.67
C ILE A 82 7.62 11.10 -5.31
N LEU A 83 8.88 11.51 -5.06
CA LEU A 83 9.25 12.21 -3.84
C LEU A 83 8.44 13.49 -3.64
N SER A 84 8.31 14.31 -4.69
CA SER A 84 7.54 15.55 -4.64
C SER A 84 6.07 15.28 -4.35
N LEU A 85 5.48 14.26 -4.98
CA LEU A 85 4.10 13.84 -4.73
C LEU A 85 3.90 13.45 -3.26
N VAL A 86 4.82 12.65 -2.70
CA VAL A 86 4.77 12.24 -1.28
C VAL A 86 4.79 13.46 -0.36
N VAL A 87 5.71 14.41 -0.58
CA VAL A 87 5.81 15.63 0.24
C VAL A 87 4.54 16.48 0.12
N VAL A 88 4.04 16.68 -1.09
CA VAL A 88 2.78 17.42 -1.32
C VAL A 88 1.63 16.73 -0.60
N SER A 89 1.51 15.40 -0.67
CA SER A 89 0.48 14.64 0.05
C SER A 89 0.55 14.85 1.56
N PHE A 90 1.74 14.84 2.16
CA PHE A 90 1.90 15.12 3.59
C PHE A 90 1.44 16.53 3.96
N LEU A 91 1.85 17.54 3.19
CA LEU A 91 1.46 18.94 3.45
C LEU A 91 -0.04 19.15 3.29
N LEU A 92 -0.62 18.63 2.21
CA LEU A 92 -2.05 18.77 1.94
C LEU A 92 -2.89 18.02 2.98
N SER A 93 -2.47 16.82 3.40
CA SER A 93 -3.14 16.05 4.45
C SER A 93 -3.11 16.79 5.79
N TYR A 94 -1.97 17.39 6.13
CA TYR A 94 -1.82 18.21 7.33
C TYR A 94 -2.72 19.46 7.30
N ILE A 95 -2.75 20.21 6.20
CA ILE A 95 -3.62 21.40 6.04
C ILE A 95 -5.09 21.02 6.16
N PHE A 96 -5.49 19.95 5.49
CA PHE A 96 -6.88 19.49 5.55
C PHE A 96 -7.22 18.98 6.97
N SER A 97 -6.25 18.66 7.85
CA SER A 97 -6.46 18.26 9.26
C SER A 97 -7.05 19.33 10.16
N PHE A 98 -7.04 20.59 9.75
CA PHE A 98 -7.68 21.64 10.52
C PHE A 98 -9.21 21.55 10.44
N GLU A 99 -9.89 21.92 11.53
CA GLU A 99 -11.35 21.78 11.76
C GLU A 99 -12.25 22.55 10.78
N PHE A 100 -11.69 23.17 9.75
CA PHE A 100 -12.42 23.91 8.72
C PHE A 100 -13.34 23.00 7.85
N PHE A 101 -13.03 21.71 7.74
CA PHE A 101 -13.80 20.77 6.95
C PHE A 101 -14.63 19.85 7.85
N LYS A 102 -15.95 20.05 7.91
CA LYS A 102 -16.93 19.18 8.61
C LYS A 102 -17.16 17.84 7.88
N ILE A 103 -16.10 17.18 7.44
CA ILE A 103 -16.13 15.90 6.74
C ILE A 103 -15.41 14.87 7.62
N SER A 104 -15.88 13.62 7.59
CA SER A 104 -15.19 12.49 8.24
C SER A 104 -13.73 12.39 7.78
N GLU A 105 -12.81 12.18 8.72
CA GLU A 105 -11.37 12.05 8.43
C GLU A 105 -11.07 11.00 7.36
N GLY A 106 -11.82 9.89 7.35
CA GLY A 106 -11.66 8.83 6.36
C GLY A 106 -12.02 9.29 4.95
N ILE A 107 -13.17 9.95 4.77
CA ILE A 107 -13.63 10.44 3.46
C ILE A 107 -12.66 11.48 2.92
N LYS A 108 -12.21 12.37 3.79
CA LYS A 108 -11.22 13.39 3.46
C LYS A 108 -9.90 12.77 2.99
N THR A 109 -9.43 11.72 3.66
CA THR A 109 -8.21 10.99 3.24
C THR A 109 -8.40 10.34 1.86
N ILE A 110 -9.55 9.67 1.63
CA ILE A 110 -9.86 9.04 0.33
C ILE A 110 -9.93 10.09 -0.79
N LEU A 111 -10.62 11.20 -0.55
CA LEU A 111 -10.77 12.24 -1.58
C LEU A 111 -9.41 12.86 -1.92
N LEU A 112 -8.59 13.13 -0.90
CA LEU A 112 -7.25 13.69 -1.09
C LEU A 112 -6.34 12.76 -1.89
N THR A 113 -6.33 11.45 -1.59
CA THR A 113 -5.49 10.48 -2.32
C THR A 113 -5.91 10.36 -3.77
N VAL A 114 -7.22 10.28 -4.05
CA VAL A 114 -7.75 10.21 -5.42
C VAL A 114 -7.37 11.47 -6.20
N VAL A 115 -7.60 12.67 -5.65
CA VAL A 115 -7.27 13.93 -6.32
C VAL A 115 -5.78 14.06 -6.59
N ILE A 116 -4.92 13.80 -5.59
CA ILE A 116 -3.47 13.92 -5.77
C ILE A 116 -2.96 12.89 -6.79
N SER A 117 -3.45 11.65 -6.75
CA SER A 117 -3.06 10.62 -7.73
C SER A 117 -3.48 11.00 -9.15
N ALA A 118 -4.69 11.56 -9.33
CA ALA A 118 -5.19 12.00 -10.62
C ALA A 118 -4.38 13.18 -11.17
N LEU A 119 -4.09 14.17 -10.33
CA LEU A 119 -3.22 15.30 -10.71
C LEU A 119 -1.81 14.79 -11.06
N GLY A 120 -1.25 13.89 -10.26
CA GLY A 120 0.05 13.26 -10.55
C GLY A 120 0.07 12.58 -11.91
N ALA A 121 -0.95 11.77 -12.23
CA ALA A 121 -1.04 11.07 -13.50
C ALA A 121 -1.22 12.00 -14.71
N ILE A 122 -1.97 13.11 -14.56
CA ILE A 122 -2.20 14.08 -15.64
C ILE A 122 -0.97 14.95 -15.89
N PHE A 123 -0.32 15.44 -14.84
CA PHE A 123 0.83 16.35 -14.96
C PHE A 123 2.15 15.62 -15.22
N PHE A 124 2.29 14.38 -14.73
CA PHE A 124 3.47 13.55 -14.89
C PHE A 124 3.07 12.18 -15.46
N PRO A 125 2.55 12.14 -16.70
CA PRO A 125 2.24 10.86 -17.33
C PRO A 125 3.53 10.06 -17.48
N LEU A 126 3.45 8.76 -17.15
CA LEU A 126 4.54 7.83 -17.47
C LEU A 126 4.74 7.87 -18.97
N LYS A 127 5.95 8.22 -19.40
CA LYS A 127 6.33 8.08 -20.79
C LYS A 127 6.32 6.58 -21.06
N ASN A 128 5.31 6.09 -21.79
CA ASN A 128 5.22 4.70 -22.19
C ASN A 128 6.60 4.24 -22.64
N GLY A 129 7.09 3.14 -22.06
CA GLY A 129 8.34 2.54 -22.46
C GLY A 129 8.36 2.42 -23.99
N ASP A 130 9.43 2.92 -24.59
CA ASP A 130 9.86 2.38 -25.86
C ASP A 130 9.79 0.86 -25.73
N SER A 131 8.93 0.28 -26.55
CA SER A 131 8.87 -1.14 -26.83
C SER A 131 10.25 -1.59 -27.30
N ASN A 132 11.14 -1.97 -26.38
CA ASN A 132 12.38 -2.73 -26.59
C ASN A 132 13.01 -3.06 -25.22
N GLU A 133 12.61 -4.20 -24.65
CA GLU A 133 13.43 -5.27 -24.04
C GLU A 133 12.61 -6.10 -23.03
#